data_AF-A0A0R2IPX2-F1
#
_entry.id   AF-A0A0R2IPX2-F1
#
_cell.length_a   1.000
_cell.length_b   1.000
_cell.length_c   1.000
_cell.angle_alpha   90.00
_cell.angle_beta   90.00
_cell.angle_gamma   90.00
#
_symmetry.space_group_name_H-M   'P 1'
#
loop_
_entity.id
_entity.type
_entity.pdbx_description
1 polymer ?
#
loop_
_entity_poly.entity_id
_entity_poly.type
_entity_poly.pdbx_seq_one_letter_code
_entity_poly.pdbx_strand_id
1 'polypeptide(L)'
;MTANKGVKITNFIKTHKALTTDIVLVLIGLIDWIVTRNTIATSNHFFMLGLALLLIGVIFVLERGHLLTGWFKRPAKGEEKLPQKKIDVHKVGRLKNSPIVITRPAKYFLHVGIFTIVMSILISFI
;
A
#
# COMPACT_ATOMS: atom_id res chain seq x y z
N MET A 1 13.35 -18.72 -32.77
CA MET A 1 11.91 -18.54 -32.40
C MET A 1 11.66 -18.26 -30.91
N THR A 2 12.65 -18.43 -30.02
CA THR A 2 12.56 -18.22 -28.56
C THR A 2 12.62 -16.75 -28.12
N ALA A 3 13.37 -15.89 -28.82
CA ALA A 3 13.52 -14.48 -28.47
C ALA A 3 12.20 -13.68 -28.49
N ASN A 4 11.32 -13.95 -29.46
CA ASN A 4 10.04 -13.25 -29.60
C ASN A 4 9.06 -13.59 -28.44
N LYS A 5 9.13 -14.82 -27.91
CA LYS A 5 8.34 -15.20 -26.71
C LYS A 5 8.85 -14.48 -25.46
N GLY A 6 10.17 -14.42 -25.27
CA GLY A 6 10.78 -13.71 -24.13
C GLY A 6 10.41 -12.22 -24.08
N VAL A 7 10.44 -11.55 -25.22
CA VAL A 7 10.06 -10.11 -25.34
C VAL A 7 8.56 -9.89 -25.09
N LYS A 8 7.69 -10.81 -25.49
CA LYS A 8 6.26 -10.73 -25.15
C LYS A 8 6.01 -10.87 -23.64
N ILE A 9 6.72 -11.78 -22.96
CA ILE A 9 6.56 -12.04 -21.52
C ILE A 9 7.00 -10.81 -20.71
N THR A 10 8.13 -10.19 -21.04
CA THR A 10 8.60 -8.98 -20.34
C THR A 10 7.66 -7.79 -20.54
N ASN A 11 7.10 -7.61 -21.74
CA ASN A 11 6.11 -6.57 -22.01
C ASN A 11 4.77 -6.82 -21.28
N PHE A 12 4.36 -8.09 -21.14
CA PHE A 12 3.18 -8.46 -20.36
C PHE A 12 3.38 -8.16 -18.86
N ILE A 13 4.54 -8.54 -18.30
CA ILE A 13 4.94 -8.25 -16.92
C ILE A 13 4.92 -6.74 -16.64
N LYS A 14 5.47 -5.95 -17.57
CA LYS A 14 5.53 -4.48 -17.44
C LYS A 14 4.13 -3.83 -17.44
N THR A 15 3.20 -4.43 -18.19
CA THR A 15 1.82 -3.95 -18.33
C THR A 15 0.96 -4.34 -17.11
N HIS A 16 1.15 -5.55 -16.56
CA HIS A 16 0.32 -6.09 -15.47
C HIS A 16 1.09 -6.31 -14.17
N LYS A 17 1.69 -5.23 -13.66
CA LYS A 17 2.52 -5.28 -12.44
C LYS A 17 1.81 -5.92 -11.24
N ALA A 18 0.52 -5.65 -11.04
CA ALA A 18 -0.28 -6.21 -9.95
C ALA A 18 -0.42 -7.74 -10.05
N LEU A 19 -0.80 -8.25 -11.23
CA LEU A 19 -0.96 -9.70 -11.44
C LEU A 19 0.36 -10.44 -11.23
N THR A 20 1.48 -9.85 -11.67
CA THR A 20 2.79 -10.47 -11.46
C THR A 20 3.17 -10.54 -9.99
N THR A 21 2.80 -9.55 -9.19
CA THR A 21 3.08 -9.57 -7.75
C THR A 21 2.20 -10.51 -6.99
N ASP A 22 0.94 -10.67 -7.40
CA ASP A 22 0.02 -11.64 -6.81
C ASP A 22 0.53 -13.08 -7.01
N ILE A 23 1.03 -13.40 -8.22
CA ILE A 23 1.64 -14.71 -8.52
C ILE A 23 2.88 -14.95 -7.66
N VAL A 24 3.76 -13.95 -7.53
CA VAL A 24 4.96 -14.05 -6.69
C VAL A 24 4.58 -14.26 -5.22
N LEU A 25 3.55 -13.57 -4.72
CA LEU A 25 3.02 -13.75 -3.37
C LEU A 25 2.52 -15.17 -3.13
N VAL A 26 1.77 -15.75 -4.07
CA VAL A 26 1.32 -17.14 -3.96
C VAL A 26 2.51 -18.11 -3.88
N LEU A 27 3.56 -17.89 -4.69
CA LEU A 27 4.77 -18.71 -4.64
C LEU A 27 5.51 -18.57 -3.30
N ILE A 28 5.61 -17.36 -2.75
CA ILE A 28 6.19 -17.14 -1.41
C ILE A 28 5.37 -17.87 -0.34
N GLY A 29 4.05 -17.88 -0.45
CA GLY A 29 3.16 -18.58 0.48
C GLY A 29 3.33 -20.08 0.46
N LEU A 30 3.55 -20.67 -0.71
CA LEU A 30 3.89 -22.09 -0.83
C LEU A 30 5.22 -22.41 -0.14
N ILE A 31 6.21 -21.54 -0.28
CA ILE A 31 7.51 -21.71 0.40
C ILE A 31 7.33 -21.59 1.92
N ASP A 32 6.60 -20.59 2.40
CA ASP A 32 6.35 -20.37 3.83
C ASP A 32 5.59 -21.55 4.47
N TRP A 33 4.65 -22.13 3.73
CA TRP A 33 3.93 -23.34 4.16
C TRP A 33 4.86 -24.56 4.29
N ILE A 34 5.77 -24.75 3.32
CA ILE A 34 6.77 -25.85 3.36
C ILE A 34 7.70 -25.72 4.57
N VAL A 35 8.10 -24.49 4.90
CA VAL A 35 9.01 -24.19 6.02
C VAL A 35 8.29 -24.36 7.35
N THR A 36 7.11 -23.78 7.50
CA THR A 36 6.43 -23.69 8.80
C THR A 36 5.64 -24.96 9.14
N ARG A 37 5.22 -25.74 8.13
CA ARG A 37 4.42 -26.97 8.26
C ARG A 37 3.09 -26.81 9.03
N ASN A 38 2.68 -25.58 9.31
CA ASN A 38 1.48 -25.23 10.06
C ASN A 38 0.70 -24.17 9.27
N THR A 39 -0.53 -24.51 8.86
CA THR A 39 -1.39 -23.64 8.04
C THR A 39 -1.78 -22.35 8.77
N ILE A 40 -1.97 -22.40 10.10
CA ILE A 40 -2.32 -21.24 10.92
C ILE A 40 -1.17 -20.23 10.93
N ALA A 41 0.07 -20.69 11.10
CA ALA A 41 1.22 -19.80 11.15
C ALA A 41 1.47 -19.12 9.80
N THR A 42 1.36 -19.87 8.69
CA THR A 42 1.45 -19.30 7.34
C THR A 42 0.33 -18.29 7.06
N SER A 43 -0.90 -18.60 7.48
CA SER A 43 -2.01 -17.66 7.38
C SER A 43 -1.72 -16.37 8.14
N ASN A 44 -1.20 -16.45 9.36
CA ASN A 44 -0.87 -15.27 10.17
C ASN A 44 0.23 -14.41 9.52
N HIS A 45 1.28 -15.02 8.94
CA HIS A 45 2.32 -14.29 8.21
C HIS A 45 1.72 -13.52 7.03
N PHE A 46 0.86 -14.17 6.24
CA PHE A 46 0.16 -13.53 5.13
C PHE A 46 -0.78 -12.42 5.60
N PHE A 47 -1.49 -12.62 6.71
CA PHE A 47 -2.37 -11.62 7.29
C PHE A 47 -1.58 -10.37 7.70
N MET A 48 -0.47 -10.55 8.42
CA MET A 48 0.40 -9.46 8.86
C MET A 48 0.99 -8.69 7.67
N LEU A 49 1.43 -9.40 6.63
CA LEU A 49 1.97 -8.78 5.43
C LEU A 49 0.89 -8.00 4.67
N GLY A 50 -0.30 -8.59 4.49
CA GLY A 50 -1.44 -7.94 3.85
C GLY A 50 -1.90 -6.68 4.60
N LEU A 51 -1.93 -6.73 5.94
CA LEU A 51 -2.25 -5.59 6.79
C LEU A 51 -1.21 -4.47 6.64
N ALA A 52 0.09 -4.80 6.66
CA ALA A 52 1.16 -3.82 6.47
C ALA A 52 1.05 -3.11 5.10
N LEU A 53 0.77 -3.87 4.04
CA LEU A 53 0.56 -3.31 2.69
C LEU A 53 -0.68 -2.41 2.61
N LEU A 54 -1.78 -2.81 3.25
CA LEU A 54 -2.97 -1.96 3.37
C LEU A 54 -2.67 -0.65 4.08
N LEU A 55 -1.94 -0.70 5.21
CA LEU A 55 -1.55 0.51 5.95
C LEU A 55 -0.71 1.45 5.09
N ILE A 56 0.27 0.93 4.35
CA ILE A 56 1.06 1.72 3.40
C ILE A 56 0.16 2.33 2.31
N GLY A 57 -0.77 1.54 1.75
CA GLY A 57 -1.74 2.03 0.76
C GLY A 57 -2.60 3.17 1.29
N VAL A 58 -3.09 3.06 2.53
CA VAL A 58 -3.87 4.09 3.22
C VAL A 58 -3.03 5.35 3.43
N ILE A 59 -1.76 5.23 3.85
CA ILE A 59 -0.87 6.38 4.00
C ILE A 59 -0.75 7.16 2.69
N PHE A 60 -0.58 6.47 1.55
CA PHE A 60 -0.52 7.13 0.24
C PHE A 60 -1.83 7.84 -0.15
N VAL A 61 -2.99 7.31 0.26
CA VAL A 61 -4.29 7.98 0.07
C VAL A 61 -4.37 9.24 0.95
N LEU A 62 -3.99 9.13 2.23
CA LEU A 62 -4.05 10.21 3.21
C LEU A 62 -3.07 11.35 2.89
N GLU A 63 -1.87 11.03 2.42
CA GLU A 63 -0.87 12.00 1.99
C GLU A 63 -1.41 12.87 0.85
N ARG A 64 -2.05 12.24 -0.15
CA ARG A 64 -2.62 12.95 -1.31
C ARG A 64 -3.81 13.83 -0.95
N GLY A 65 -4.61 13.42 0.05
CA GLY A 65 -5.70 14.23 0.59
C GLY A 65 -5.23 15.40 1.46
N HIS A 66 -3.92 15.62 1.61
CA HIS A 66 -3.34 16.60 2.53
C HIS A 66 -3.81 16.46 3.99
N LEU A 67 -4.41 15.32 4.35
CA LEU A 67 -4.96 15.08 5.68
C LEU A 67 -3.86 15.01 6.75
N LEU A 68 -2.66 14.60 6.35
CA LEU A 68 -1.48 14.53 7.23
C LEU A 68 -0.76 15.88 7.40
N THR A 69 -1.06 16.91 6.60
CA THR A 69 -0.35 18.20 6.65
C THR A 69 -0.59 18.98 7.96
N GLY A 70 -1.66 18.67 8.68
CA GLY A 70 -1.95 19.24 10.00
C GLY A 70 -1.33 18.45 11.16
N TRP A 71 -1.06 17.14 10.97
CA TRP A 71 -0.61 16.25 12.06
C TRP A 71 0.83 16.54 12.50
N PHE A 72 1.70 16.92 11.56
CA PHE A 72 3.12 17.18 11.82
C PHE A 72 3.46 18.61 12.22
N LYS A 73 2.50 19.54 12.22
CA LYS A 73 2.70 20.90 12.76
C LYS A 73 2.41 20.92 14.27
N ARG A 74 3.30 20.35 15.07
CA ARG A 74 3.33 20.61 16.52
C ARG A 74 4.56 21.49 16.83
N PRO A 75 4.39 22.71 17.36
CA PRO A 75 5.52 23.49 17.85
C PRO A 75 6.14 22.76 19.05
N ALA A 76 7.47 22.70 19.11
CA ALA A 76 8.18 22.15 20.25
C ALA A 76 7.96 23.04 21.49
N LYS A 77 7.82 22.42 22.66
CA LYS A 77 7.59 23.11 23.93
C LYS A 77 8.86 23.90 24.29
N GLY A 78 8.86 25.21 24.08
CA GLY A 78 9.98 26.11 24.42
C GLY A 78 10.50 26.99 23.28
N GLU A 79 10.03 26.80 22.04
CA GLU A 79 10.38 27.70 20.94
C GLU A 79 9.54 28.99 20.97
N GLU A 80 10.18 30.14 20.75
CA GLU A 80 9.48 31.41 20.52
C GLU A 80 8.45 31.21 19.40
N LYS A 81 7.24 31.72 19.60
CA LYS A 81 6.19 31.70 18.58
C LYS A 81 6.69 32.52 17.39
N LEU A 82 7.34 31.85 16.43
CA LEU A 82 7.68 32.41 15.12
C LEU A 82 6.47 33.21 14.63
N PRO A 83 6.67 34.42 14.08
CA PRO A 83 5.55 35.26 13.65
C PRO A 83 4.67 34.42 12.74
N GLN A 84 3.47 34.08 13.22
CA GLN A 84 2.56 33.22 12.49
C GLN A 84 2.17 33.98 11.24
N LYS A 85 2.85 33.69 10.12
CA LYS A 85 2.47 34.17 8.80
C LYS A 85 0.97 33.89 8.67
N LYS A 86 0.18 34.96 8.56
CA LYS A 86 -1.28 34.88 8.50
C LYS A 86 -1.64 33.80 7.49
N ILE A 87 -2.24 32.72 8.00
CA ILE A 87 -2.60 31.57 7.17
C ILE A 87 -3.66 32.09 6.20
N ASP A 88 -3.39 31.98 4.90
CA ASP A 88 -4.38 32.32 3.89
C ASP A 88 -5.53 31.31 3.94
N VAL A 89 -6.63 31.73 4.56
CA VAL A 89 -7.82 30.92 4.81
C VAL A 89 -8.46 30.42 3.52
N HIS A 90 -8.40 31.20 2.43
CA HIS A 90 -8.96 30.81 1.14
C HIS A 90 -8.08 29.75 0.45
N LYS A 91 -6.76 29.87 0.58
CA LYS A 91 -5.83 28.85 0.10
C LYS A 91 -5.99 27.52 0.85
N VAL A 92 -6.12 27.56 2.18
CA VAL A 92 -6.35 26.36 3.00
C VAL A 92 -7.72 25.73 2.73
N GLY A 93 -8.77 26.54 2.57
CA GLY A 93 -10.10 26.06 2.21
C GLY A 93 -10.10 25.33 0.86
N ARG A 94 -9.42 25.88 -0.15
CA ARG A 94 -9.27 25.24 -1.47
C ARG A 94 -8.48 23.93 -1.42
N LEU A 95 -7.40 23.88 -0.64
CA LEU A 95 -6.57 22.67 -0.47
C LEU A 95 -7.33 21.55 0.26
N LYS A 96 -8.05 21.89 1.34
CA LYS A 96 -8.86 20.91 2.10
C LYS A 96 -10.08 20.42 1.32
N ASN A 97 -10.65 21.25 0.44
CA ASN A 97 -11.77 20.88 -0.41
C ASN A 97 -11.35 20.20 -1.72
N SER A 98 -10.07 19.86 -1.87
CA SER A 98 -9.61 19.10 -3.01
C SER A 98 -10.13 17.66 -2.94
N PRO A 99 -10.52 17.07 -4.08
CA PRO A 99 -11.07 15.71 -4.09
C PRO A 99 -10.02 14.69 -3.64
N ILE A 100 -10.44 13.68 -2.88
CA ILE A 100 -9.59 12.55 -2.51
C ILE A 100 -9.32 11.72 -3.77
N VAL A 101 -8.10 11.79 -4.30
CA VAL A 101 -7.70 11.04 -5.50
C VAL A 101 -6.88 9.82 -5.09
N ILE A 102 -7.38 8.64 -5.41
CA ILE A 102 -6.62 7.39 -5.27
C ILE A 102 -5.52 7.39 -6.34
N THR A 103 -4.27 7.51 -5.89
CA THR A 103 -3.11 7.49 -6.78
C THR A 103 -2.84 6.09 -7.31
N ARG A 104 -2.13 5.97 -8.43
CA ARG A 104 -1.70 4.67 -8.99
C ARG A 104 -0.95 3.79 -7.96
N PRO A 105 0.03 4.30 -7.17
CA PRO A 105 0.68 3.51 -6.14
C PRO A 105 -0.30 3.11 -5.02
N ALA A 106 -1.16 4.01 -4.56
CA ALA A 106 -2.17 3.68 -3.54
C ALA A 106 -3.09 2.54 -4.02
N LYS A 107 -3.60 2.63 -5.26
CA LYS A 107 -4.44 1.58 -5.85
C LYS A 107 -3.73 0.23 -5.89
N TYR A 108 -2.43 0.23 -6.24
CA TYR A 108 -1.61 -0.98 -6.28
C TYR A 108 -1.44 -1.61 -4.89
N PHE A 109 -1.01 -0.84 -3.89
CA PHE A 109 -0.84 -1.35 -2.51
C PHE A 109 -2.15 -1.80 -1.88
N LEU A 110 -3.24 -1.07 -2.11
CA LEU A 110 -4.57 -1.47 -1.65
C LEU A 110 -5.02 -2.78 -2.30
N HIS A 111 -4.81 -2.94 -3.62
CA HIS A 111 -5.19 -4.17 -4.31
C HIS A 111 -4.40 -5.38 -3.81
N VAL A 112 -3.07 -5.29 -3.78
CA VAL A 112 -2.21 -6.39 -3.33
C VAL A 112 -2.45 -6.70 -1.85
N GLY A 113 -2.65 -5.68 -1.01
CA GLY A 113 -2.96 -5.86 0.41
C GLY A 113 -4.28 -6.60 0.62
N ILE A 114 -5.36 -6.17 -0.05
CA ILE A 114 -6.67 -6.85 0.01
C ILE A 114 -6.55 -8.29 -0.49
N PHE A 115 -5.90 -8.51 -1.63
CA PHE A 115 -5.69 -9.83 -2.19
C PHE A 115 -4.96 -10.76 -1.20
N THR A 116 -3.90 -10.27 -0.57
CA THR A 116 -3.10 -11.03 0.40
C THR A 116 -3.91 -11.40 1.64
N ILE A 117 -4.77 -10.50 2.14
CA ILE A 117 -5.67 -10.78 3.27
C ILE A 117 -6.71 -11.83 2.90
N VAL A 118 -7.32 -11.72 1.72
CA VAL A 118 -8.28 -12.73 1.24
C VAL A 118 -7.61 -14.10 1.15
N MET A 119 -6.39 -14.17 0.62
CA MET A 119 -5.62 -15.42 0.57
C MET A 119 -5.30 -15.98 1.96
N SER A 120 -4.90 -15.12 2.91
CA SER A 120 -4.71 -15.53 4.31
C SER A 120 -5.96 -16.17 4.89
N ILE A 121 -7.13 -15.53 4.71
CA ILE A 121 -8.41 -16.06 5.21
C ILE A 121 -8.71 -17.42 4.59
N LEU A 122 -8.50 -17.58 3.28
CA LEU A 122 -8.69 -18.86 2.59
C LEU A 122 -7.75 -19.95 3.13
N ILE A 123 -6.47 -19.64 3.34
CA ILE A 123 -5.49 -20.56 3.93
C ILE A 123 -5.89 -20.96 5.36
N SER A 124 -6.47 -20.04 6.12
CA SER A 124 -6.92 -20.31 7.49
C SER A 124 -8.05 -21.35 7.58
N PHE A 125 -8.82 -21.55 6.50
CA PHE A 125 -9.90 -22.53 6.44
C PHE A 125 -9.45 -23.91 5.95
N ILE A 126 -8.18 -24.07 5.58
CA ILE A 126 -7.55 -25.33 5.15
C ILE A 126 -6.85 -25.99 6.33
#